data_AF-A7SQV2-F1
#
_entry.id   AF-A7SQV2-F1
#
_cell.length_a   1.000
_cell.length_b   1.000
_cell.length_c   1.000
_cell.angle_alpha   90.00
_cell.angle_beta   90.00
_cell.angle_gamma   90.00
#
_symmetry.space_group_name_H-M   'P 1'
#
loop_
_entity.id
_entity.type
_entity.pdbx_description
1 polymer ?
#
loop_
_entity_poly.entity_id
_entity_poly.type
_entity_poly.pdbx_seq_one_letter_code
_entity_poly.pdbx_strand_id
1 'polypeptide(L)'
;MTATARAEQYCMYYSRFGKCNKGDKCKYIHDPSKVAVCTKFLKGKCKNTDGTCTFSHRIDKEKVYNYIPGKNKKGSIPENMPVCQFFLKGTCFNDDCPYSHVNVSNKAAICEDFVKGYCPLGQQCKKKHSLECEEFTFTGKCSKGHKCKQMH
;
A
#
# COMPACT_ATOMS: atom_id res chain seq x y z
N MET A 1 -9.00 39.28 5.91
CA MET A 1 -9.37 37.84 6.02
C MET A 1 -8.33 37.04 5.24
N THR A 2 -7.25 36.60 5.89
CA THR A 2 -6.16 35.85 5.23
C THR A 2 -6.64 34.43 4.91
N ALA A 3 -6.80 34.12 3.63
CA ALA A 3 -7.05 32.76 3.17
C ALA A 3 -5.84 31.87 3.49
N THR A 4 -5.97 30.97 4.46
CA THR A 4 -4.96 29.97 4.75
C THR A 4 -4.81 29.08 3.53
N ALA A 5 -3.64 29.11 2.88
CA ALA A 5 -3.33 28.25 1.75
C ALA A 5 -3.62 26.78 2.13
N ARG A 6 -4.47 26.10 1.36
CA ARG A 6 -4.72 24.66 1.50
C ARG A 6 -3.39 23.94 1.29
N ALA A 7 -2.97 23.09 2.23
CA ALA A 7 -1.70 22.38 2.05
C ALA A 7 -1.76 21.52 0.77
N GLU A 8 -0.70 21.56 -0.04
CA GLU A 8 -0.55 20.76 -1.27
C GLU A 8 -0.27 19.28 -0.99
N GLN A 9 -0.13 18.90 0.28
CA GLN A 9 0.30 17.57 0.71
C GLN A 9 -0.85 16.76 1.35
N TYR A 10 -0.88 15.47 1.03
CA TYR A 10 -1.79 14.51 1.67
C TYR A 10 -1.41 14.22 3.12
N CYS A 11 -2.40 14.03 3.96
CA CYS A 11 -2.22 13.68 5.36
C CYS A 11 -1.67 12.25 5.48
N MET A 12 -0.42 12.12 5.91
CA MET A 12 0.21 10.81 6.13
C MET A 12 -0.60 9.90 7.05
N TYR A 13 -1.19 10.42 8.12
CA TYR A 13 -1.97 9.58 9.05
C TYR A 13 -3.26 9.06 8.41
N TYR A 14 -3.97 9.93 7.69
CA TYR A 14 -5.19 9.55 7.01
C TYR A 14 -4.90 8.58 5.85
N SER A 15 -3.90 8.87 5.01
CA SER A 15 -3.51 7.98 3.92
C SER A 15 -3.01 6.63 4.43
N ARG A 16 -2.22 6.59 5.51
CA ARG A 16 -1.64 5.33 6.04
C ARG A 16 -2.64 4.49 6.82
N PHE A 17 -3.50 5.11 7.62
CA PHE A 17 -4.34 4.41 8.61
C PHE A 17 -5.85 4.54 8.34
N GLY A 18 -6.24 5.35 7.36
CA GLY A 18 -7.63 5.70 7.09
C GLY A 18 -8.26 6.65 8.11
N LYS A 19 -7.48 7.09 9.11
CA LYS A 19 -7.95 7.96 10.20
C LYS A 19 -6.86 8.94 10.62
N CYS A 20 -7.27 10.17 10.87
CA CYS A 20 -6.42 11.21 11.45
C CYS A 20 -7.09 11.78 12.70
N ASN A 21 -6.32 11.91 13.80
CA ASN A 21 -6.83 12.45 15.06
C ASN A 21 -7.21 13.93 14.99
N LYS A 22 -6.74 14.66 13.96
CA LYS A 22 -7.07 16.07 13.75
C LYS A 22 -8.42 16.27 13.04
N GLY A 23 -9.00 15.21 12.46
CA GLY A 23 -10.27 15.28 11.72
C GLY A 23 -10.28 16.44 10.72
N ASP A 24 -11.36 17.20 10.70
CA ASP A 24 -11.56 18.34 9.79
C ASP A 24 -10.65 19.53 10.09
N LYS A 25 -10.04 19.58 11.29
CA LYS A 25 -9.04 20.59 11.66
C LYS A 25 -7.64 20.24 11.11
N CYS A 26 -7.49 19.12 10.39
CA CYS A 26 -6.23 18.75 9.78
C CYS A 26 -5.88 19.73 8.66
N LYS A 27 -4.66 20.29 8.71
CA LYS A 27 -4.18 21.20 7.65
C LYS A 27 -3.84 20.48 6.32
N TYR A 28 -3.78 19.15 6.32
CA TYR A 28 -3.39 18.32 5.17
C TYR A 28 -4.61 17.67 4.50
N ILE A 29 -4.48 17.29 3.23
CA ILE A 29 -5.59 16.73 2.46
C ILE A 29 -5.96 15.32 2.95
N HIS A 30 -7.25 15.11 3.23
CA HIS A 30 -7.85 13.79 3.48
C HIS A 30 -8.55 13.32 2.21
N ASP A 31 -7.89 12.48 1.42
CA ASP A 31 -8.47 11.91 0.19
C ASP A 31 -8.73 10.41 0.38
N PRO A 32 -10.01 9.96 0.44
CA PRO A 32 -10.38 8.56 0.61
C PRO A 32 -9.81 7.64 -0.49
N SER A 33 -9.55 8.17 -1.69
CA SER A 33 -8.96 7.40 -2.79
C SER A 33 -7.47 7.09 -2.59
N LYS A 34 -6.80 7.84 -1.70
CA LYS A 34 -5.36 7.76 -1.40
C LYS A 34 -5.10 7.09 -0.05
N VAL A 35 -6.09 6.39 0.50
CA VAL A 35 -5.96 5.58 1.71
C VAL A 35 -5.43 4.19 1.36
N ALA A 36 -4.52 3.66 2.18
CA ALA A 36 -3.97 2.32 2.03
C ALA A 36 -5.06 1.25 1.84
N VAL A 37 -4.76 0.24 1.00
CA VAL A 37 -5.67 -0.88 0.79
C VAL A 37 -5.81 -1.72 2.06
N CYS A 38 -7.02 -2.14 2.37
CA CYS A 38 -7.31 -3.02 3.50
C CYS A 38 -6.70 -4.41 3.26
N THR A 39 -5.59 -4.72 3.94
CA THR A 39 -4.95 -6.03 3.80
C THR A 39 -5.80 -7.18 4.32
N LYS A 40 -6.73 -6.91 5.24
CA LYS A 40 -7.73 -7.90 5.68
C LYS A 40 -8.74 -8.19 4.56
N PHE A 41 -9.16 -7.17 3.81
CA PHE A 41 -10.07 -7.33 2.69
C PHE A 41 -9.42 -8.11 1.55
N LEU A 42 -8.15 -7.83 1.23
CA LEU A 42 -7.36 -8.62 0.27
C LEU A 42 -7.36 -10.12 0.60
N LYS A 43 -7.29 -10.45 1.88
CA LYS A 43 -7.27 -11.82 2.40
C LYS A 43 -8.67 -12.42 2.58
N GLY A 44 -9.74 -11.69 2.27
CA GLY A 44 -11.13 -12.12 2.50
C GLY A 44 -11.56 -12.16 3.98
N LYS A 45 -10.84 -11.46 4.87
CA LYS A 45 -11.00 -11.49 6.33
C LYS A 45 -11.53 -10.18 6.93
N CYS A 46 -11.81 -9.16 6.12
CA CYS A 46 -12.37 -7.91 6.63
C CYS A 46 -13.86 -8.10 6.94
N LYS A 47 -14.29 -7.71 8.15
CA LYS A 47 -15.69 -7.76 8.58
C LYS A 47 -16.47 -6.47 8.27
N ASN A 48 -15.78 -5.38 7.94
CA ASN A 48 -16.35 -4.05 7.76
C ASN A 48 -16.54 -3.75 6.27
N THR A 49 -17.32 -4.56 5.56
CA THR A 49 -17.50 -4.44 4.09
C THR A 49 -18.63 -3.50 3.68
N ASP A 50 -19.40 -3.00 4.64
CA ASP A 50 -20.51 -2.05 4.52
C ASP A 50 -20.09 -0.59 4.30
N GLY A 51 -18.79 -0.35 4.05
CA GLY A 51 -18.23 1.00 3.92
C GLY A 51 -17.75 1.61 5.23
N THR A 52 -17.84 0.90 6.36
CA THR A 52 -17.29 1.37 7.64
C THR A 52 -15.80 1.07 7.81
N CYS A 53 -15.17 0.30 6.91
CA CYS A 53 -13.73 0.10 6.95
C CYS A 53 -13.02 1.43 6.66
N THR A 54 -12.09 1.80 7.54
CA THR A 54 -11.27 3.00 7.35
C THR A 54 -10.30 2.86 6.19
N PHE A 55 -9.98 1.64 5.76
CA PHE A 55 -9.06 1.35 4.66
C PHE A 55 -9.79 1.15 3.34
N SER A 56 -9.10 1.35 2.22
CA SER A 56 -9.69 1.19 0.91
C SER A 56 -10.02 -0.28 0.61
N HIS A 57 -11.26 -0.53 0.19
CA HIS A 57 -11.71 -1.78 -0.42
C HIS A 57 -11.78 -1.68 -1.96
N ARG A 58 -11.28 -0.59 -2.56
CA ARG A 58 -11.32 -0.38 -4.00
C ARG A 58 -10.23 -1.20 -4.67
N ILE A 59 -10.61 -2.37 -5.18
CA ILE A 59 -9.77 -3.22 -6.00
C ILE A 59 -10.53 -3.46 -7.29
N ASP A 60 -10.19 -2.71 -8.33
CA ASP A 60 -10.66 -3.00 -9.69
C ASP A 60 -9.94 -4.27 -10.15
N LYS A 61 -10.50 -5.44 -9.85
CA LYS A 61 -9.88 -6.74 -10.15
C LYS A 61 -9.51 -6.86 -11.63
N GLU A 62 -10.30 -6.27 -12.54
CA GLU A 62 -10.01 -6.23 -13.98
C GLU A 62 -8.77 -5.38 -14.34
N LYS A 63 -8.38 -4.44 -13.48
CA LYS A 63 -7.24 -3.56 -13.66
C LYS A 63 -6.06 -3.92 -12.74
N VAL A 64 -6.21 -4.74 -11.71
CA VAL A 64 -5.08 -5.18 -10.88
C VAL A 64 -4.42 -6.40 -11.52
N TYR A 65 -3.73 -6.21 -12.64
CA TYR A 65 -2.91 -7.26 -13.26
C TYR A 65 -1.57 -6.72 -13.76
N ASN A 66 -0.50 -7.37 -13.31
CA ASN A 66 0.83 -7.30 -13.91
C ASN A 66 1.19 -8.65 -14.53
N TYR A 67 2.21 -8.63 -15.39
CA TYR A 67 2.80 -9.76 -16.13
C TYR A 67 2.79 -11.09 -15.35
N ILE A 68 1.89 -11.98 -15.75
CA ILE A 68 1.91 -13.41 -15.41
C ILE A 68 2.56 -14.11 -16.63
N PRO A 69 3.63 -14.91 -16.45
CA PRO A 69 4.22 -15.67 -17.55
C PRO A 69 3.12 -16.49 -18.25
N GLY A 70 2.89 -16.24 -19.54
CA GLY A 70 1.88 -16.94 -20.35
C GLY A 70 0.48 -16.33 -20.36
N LYS A 71 0.21 -15.19 -19.70
CA LYS A 71 -1.09 -14.48 -19.80
C LYS A 71 -0.90 -13.00 -20.15
N ASN A 72 -1.44 -12.60 -21.31
CA ASN A 72 -1.42 -11.21 -21.80
C ASN A 72 -2.56 -10.37 -21.17
N LYS A 73 -2.51 -10.10 -19.86
CA LYS A 73 -3.43 -9.16 -19.20
C LYS A 73 -2.65 -7.93 -18.71
N LYS A 74 -2.94 -6.75 -19.27
CA LYS A 74 -2.39 -5.46 -18.84
C LYS A 74 -3.41 -4.72 -17.98
N GLY A 75 -3.12 -4.56 -16.69
CA GLY A 75 -3.90 -3.76 -15.77
C GLY A 75 -3.08 -2.63 -15.13
N SER A 76 -3.76 -1.62 -14.57
CA SER A 76 -3.19 -0.60 -13.70
C SER A 76 -3.25 -1.00 -12.21
N ILE A 77 -2.10 -1.25 -11.58
CA ILE A 77 -1.99 -1.46 -10.14
C ILE A 77 -2.31 -0.15 -9.40
N PRO A 78 -3.18 -0.20 -8.38
CA PRO A 78 -3.46 0.95 -7.53
C PRO A 78 -2.20 1.49 -6.84
N GLU A 79 -2.10 2.80 -6.73
CA GLU A 79 -0.95 3.53 -6.16
C GLU A 79 -0.70 3.23 -4.66
N ASN A 80 -1.69 2.64 -4.00
CA ASN A 80 -1.75 2.23 -2.60
C ASN A 80 -1.71 0.69 -2.43
N MET A 81 -1.46 -0.06 -3.50
CA MET A 81 -1.42 -1.52 -3.50
C MET A 81 -0.06 -2.06 -3.01
N PRO A 82 -0.01 -2.89 -1.96
CA PRO A 82 1.21 -3.59 -1.57
C PRO A 82 1.68 -4.63 -2.59
N VAL A 83 3.01 -4.84 -2.60
CA VAL A 83 3.68 -5.89 -3.36
C VAL A 83 3.42 -7.27 -2.76
N CYS A 84 3.25 -8.27 -3.62
CA CYS A 84 3.18 -9.66 -3.21
C CYS A 84 4.56 -10.14 -2.74
N GLN A 85 4.72 -10.39 -1.44
CA GLN A 85 5.98 -10.89 -0.88
C GLN A 85 6.36 -12.28 -1.42
N PHE A 86 5.37 -13.13 -1.72
CA PHE A 86 5.61 -14.45 -2.31
C PHE A 86 6.10 -14.34 -3.76
N PHE A 87 5.61 -13.36 -4.52
CA PHE A 87 6.08 -13.10 -5.87
C PHE A 87 7.53 -12.63 -5.88
N LEU A 88 7.91 -11.73 -4.96
CA LEU A 88 9.31 -11.30 -4.79
C LEU A 88 10.25 -12.47 -4.44
N LYS A 89 9.73 -13.50 -3.76
CA LYS A 89 10.46 -14.74 -3.44
C LYS A 89 10.42 -15.78 -4.57
N GLY A 90 9.66 -15.56 -5.64
CA GLY A 90 9.47 -16.52 -6.73
C GLY A 90 8.58 -17.72 -6.38
N THR A 91 7.76 -17.63 -5.32
CA THR A 91 6.93 -18.74 -4.82
C THR A 91 5.44 -18.48 -4.91
N CYS A 92 5.01 -17.36 -5.52
CA CYS A 92 3.60 -17.11 -5.76
C CYS A 92 3.14 -17.83 -7.03
N PHE A 93 2.19 -18.75 -6.87
CA PHE A 93 1.53 -19.46 -7.98
C PHE A 93 0.04 -19.10 -8.12
N ASN A 94 -0.43 -18.11 -7.36
CA ASN A 94 -1.83 -17.68 -7.43
C ASN A 94 -2.02 -16.74 -8.62
N ASP A 95 -2.78 -17.20 -9.61
CA ASP A 95 -3.14 -16.44 -10.79
C ASP A 95 -4.02 -15.22 -10.49
N ASP A 96 -4.87 -15.32 -9.48
CA ASP A 96 -5.75 -14.25 -9.00
C ASP A 96 -5.20 -13.64 -7.70
N CYS A 97 -3.88 -13.47 -7.64
CA CYS A 97 -3.23 -12.85 -6.50
C CYS A 97 -3.71 -11.40 -6.33
N PRO A 98 -4.27 -11.02 -5.17
CA PRO A 98 -4.83 -9.69 -4.99
C PRO A 98 -3.74 -8.62 -4.76
N TYR A 99 -2.47 -9.03 -4.65
CA TYR A 99 -1.30 -8.17 -4.42
C TYR A 99 -0.55 -7.87 -5.73
N SER A 100 0.22 -6.79 -5.78
CA SER A 100 0.92 -6.43 -7.02
C SER A 100 2.11 -7.35 -7.31
N HIS A 101 2.17 -7.90 -8.52
CA HIS A 101 3.32 -8.65 -9.07
C HIS A 101 4.23 -7.70 -9.86
N VAL A 102 4.99 -6.85 -9.18
CA VAL A 102 5.99 -5.96 -9.82
C VAL A 102 7.37 -6.58 -9.73
N ASN A 103 8.12 -6.56 -10.84
CA ASN A 103 9.51 -7.01 -10.85
C ASN A 103 10.41 -5.88 -10.31
N VAL A 104 10.48 -5.79 -9.00
CA VAL A 104 11.43 -4.94 -8.28
C VAL A 104 12.52 -5.83 -7.68
N SER A 105 13.77 -5.37 -7.72
CA SER A 105 14.88 -6.12 -7.13
C SER A 105 14.62 -6.42 -5.65
N ASN A 106 14.93 -7.64 -5.21
CA ASN A 106 14.87 -7.99 -3.78
C ASN A 106 15.76 -7.10 -2.91
N LYS A 107 16.81 -6.50 -3.49
CA LYS A 107 17.70 -5.53 -2.83
C LYS A 107 17.20 -4.09 -2.89
N ALA A 108 16.10 -3.80 -3.60
CA ALA A 108 15.56 -2.45 -3.70
C ALA A 108 15.12 -1.94 -2.33
N ALA A 109 15.33 -0.64 -2.10
CA ALA A 109 14.86 0.01 -0.89
C ALA A 109 13.33 -0.01 -0.79
N ILE A 110 12.80 0.12 0.43
CA ILE A 110 11.38 0.31 0.68
C ILE A 110 10.94 1.69 0.17
N CYS A 111 9.77 1.77 -0.45
CA CYS A 111 9.19 3.04 -0.89
C CYS A 111 8.63 3.81 0.31
N GLU A 112 9.22 4.96 0.61
CA GLU A 112 8.82 5.77 1.77
C GLU A 112 7.41 6.36 1.62
N ASP A 113 7.05 6.78 0.41
CA ASP A 113 5.73 7.35 0.13
C ASP A 113 4.64 6.29 0.28
N PHE A 114 4.91 5.08 -0.21
CA PHE A 114 4.02 3.95 0.00
C PHE A 114 3.81 3.62 1.48
N VAL A 115 4.87 3.63 2.30
CA VAL A 115 4.76 3.43 3.75
C VAL A 115 3.93 4.54 4.42
N LYS A 116 3.92 5.74 3.86
CA LYS A 116 3.04 6.85 4.28
C LYS A 116 1.58 6.68 3.81
N GLY A 117 1.28 5.61 3.07
CA GLY A 117 -0.06 5.20 2.65
C GLY A 117 -0.29 5.23 1.14
N TYR A 118 0.52 5.97 0.39
CA TYR A 118 0.28 6.23 -1.03
C TYR A 118 1.58 6.59 -1.77
N CYS A 119 1.86 5.94 -2.90
CA CYS A 119 2.98 6.30 -3.75
C CYS A 119 2.49 6.92 -5.07
N PRO A 120 2.83 8.19 -5.38
CA PRO A 120 2.41 8.84 -6.63
C PRO A 120 3.01 8.22 -7.89
N LEU A 121 4.09 7.44 -7.75
CA LEU A 121 4.68 6.71 -8.87
C LEU A 121 3.94 5.39 -9.16
N GLY A 122 3.11 4.89 -8.25
CA GLY A 122 2.34 3.65 -8.42
C GLY A 122 3.16 2.52 -9.02
N GLN A 123 2.73 2.02 -10.19
CA GLN A 123 3.41 0.97 -10.96
C GLN A 123 4.82 1.32 -11.44
N GLN A 124 5.10 2.60 -11.65
CA GLN A 124 6.39 3.08 -12.15
C GLN A 124 7.44 3.19 -11.02
N CYS A 125 7.02 2.97 -9.77
CA CYS A 125 7.92 2.99 -8.63
C CYS A 125 8.90 1.82 -8.67
N LYS A 126 10.20 2.13 -8.64
CA LYS A 126 11.29 1.13 -8.61
C LYS A 126 11.63 0.63 -7.20
N LYS A 127 10.90 1.09 -6.17
CA LYS A 127 11.09 0.72 -4.76
C LYS A 127 10.04 -0.29 -4.31
N LYS A 128 10.33 -1.07 -3.26
CA LYS A 128 9.40 -2.07 -2.74
C LYS A 128 8.23 -1.41 -2.01
N HIS A 129 7.00 -1.66 -2.48
CA HIS A 129 5.75 -1.29 -1.81
C HIS A 129 5.39 -2.34 -0.74
N SER A 130 6.25 -2.52 0.27
CA SER A 130 6.00 -3.46 1.37
C SER A 130 5.71 -2.72 2.68
N LEU A 131 4.58 -3.05 3.32
CA LEU A 131 4.21 -2.50 4.63
C LEU A 131 4.88 -3.24 5.79
N GLU A 132 5.16 -4.53 5.63
CA GLU A 132 5.66 -5.41 6.71
C GLU A 132 7.17 -5.61 6.58
N CYS A 133 7.88 -5.56 7.71
CA CYS A 133 9.31 -5.82 7.76
C CYS A 133 9.59 -7.31 7.63
N GLU A 134 10.22 -7.71 6.52
CA GLU A 134 10.54 -9.12 6.25
C GLU A 134 11.39 -9.75 7.38
N GLU A 135 12.40 -9.03 7.87
CA GLU A 135 13.30 -9.49 8.93
C GLU A 135 12.53 -9.79 10.22
N PHE A 136 11.66 -8.85 10.63
CA PHE A 136 10.85 -9.01 11.83
C PHE A 136 9.82 -10.12 11.67
N THR A 137 9.13 -10.18 10.53
CA THR A 137 8.12 -11.24 10.29
C THR A 137 8.69 -12.65 10.35
N PHE A 138 9.97 -12.83 10.00
CA PHE A 138 10.60 -14.14 9.99
C PHE A 138 11.32 -14.47 11.31
N THR A 139 11.99 -13.48 11.92
CA THR A 139 12.89 -13.73 13.06
C THR A 139 12.35 -13.19 14.39
N GLY A 140 11.28 -12.39 14.36
CA GLY A 140 10.82 -11.59 15.50
C GLY A 140 11.80 -10.47 15.89
N LYS A 141 12.88 -10.25 15.12
CA LYS A 141 13.90 -9.24 15.35
C LYS A 141 14.11 -8.42 14.08
N CYS A 142 14.48 -7.15 14.24
CA CYS A 142 14.86 -6.30 13.12
C CYS A 142 16.16 -5.57 13.46
N SER A 143 17.17 -5.72 12.60
CA SER A 143 18.44 -5.01 12.62
C SER A 143 18.27 -3.48 12.67
N LYS A 144 17.18 -2.95 12.11
CA LYS A 144 16.83 -1.52 12.13
C LYS A 144 16.09 -1.10 13.40
N GLY A 145 15.57 -2.04 14.20
CA GLY A 145 14.83 -1.77 15.43
C GLY A 145 13.74 -0.71 15.25
N HIS A 146 13.66 0.24 16.18
CA HIS A 146 12.71 1.37 16.13
C HIS A 146 12.91 2.32 14.94
N LYS A 147 14.05 2.27 14.24
CA LYS A 147 14.29 3.06 13.03
C LYS A 147 13.68 2.41 11.77
N CYS A 148 13.15 1.19 11.89
CA CYS A 148 12.47 0.56 10.78
C CYS A 148 11.16 1.31 10.48
N LYS A 149 10.98 1.67 9.20
CA LYS A 149 9.79 2.43 8.76
C LYS A 149 8.56 1.52 8.55
N GLN A 150 8.79 0.21 8.45
CA GLN A 150 7.79 -0.81 8.20
C GLN A 150 7.14 -1.31 9.50
N MET A 151 6.04 -2.03 9.38
CA MET A 151 5.35 -2.69 10.49
C MET A 151 6.17 -3.89 10.97
N HIS A 152 6.33 -3.97 12.29
CA HIS A 152 6.87 -5.13 13.01
C HIS A 152 5.67 -5.84 13.63
#